data_AF-A0A4R6UQ08-F1
#
_entry.id   AF-A0A4R6UQ08-F1
#
_cell.length_a   1.000
_cell.length_b   1.000
_cell.length_c   1.000
_cell.angle_alpha   90.00
_cell.angle_beta   90.00
_cell.angle_gamma   90.00
#
_symmetry.space_group_name_H-M   'P 1'
#
loop_
_entity.id
_entity.type
_entity.pdbx_description
1 polymer ?
#
loop_
_entity_poly.entity_id
_entity_poly.type
_entity_poly.pdbx_seq_one_letter_code
_entity_poly.pdbx_strand_id
1 'polypeptide(L)'
;MESNQATPESLRETSALNWGALGLTGIWLLRNGFLFSLVLYLVALRYFWPAAILISFLFFFKGSAWSWGNGRRWKDIEEFADSQYFFNFIGKILLGFQLAFAIAALYLWLTPAPTH
;
A
#
# COMPACT_ATOMS: atom_id res chain seq x y z
N MET A 1 27.21 18.95 -13.94
CA MET A 1 26.22 18.46 -12.97
C MET A 1 24.87 18.71 -13.61
N GLU A 2 24.34 17.71 -14.32
CA GLU A 2 22.99 17.78 -14.86
C GLU A 2 22.01 17.90 -13.69
N SER A 3 21.08 18.83 -13.79
CA SER A 3 20.06 19.02 -12.78
C SER A 3 19.16 17.77 -12.76
N ASN A 4 19.08 17.08 -11.62
CA ASN A 4 18.00 16.13 -11.31
C ASN A 4 16.65 16.87 -11.32
N GLN A 5 16.17 17.24 -12.50
CA GLN A 5 14.86 17.84 -12.65
C GLN A 5 13.84 16.72 -12.75
N ALA A 6 13.01 16.64 -11.71
CA ALA A 6 11.86 15.76 -11.66
C ALA A 6 11.06 15.81 -12.97
N THR A 7 10.92 14.68 -13.65
CA THR A 7 10.04 14.60 -14.82
C THR A 7 8.58 14.79 -14.38
N PRO A 8 7.70 15.31 -15.25
CA PRO A 8 6.27 15.42 -14.93
C PRO A 8 5.63 14.09 -14.52
N GLU A 9 6.14 12.98 -15.06
CA GLU A 9 5.71 11.63 -14.72
C GLU A 9 6.10 11.25 -13.29
N SER A 10 7.35 11.52 -12.89
CA SER A 10 7.79 11.28 -11.51
C SER A 10 6.97 12.07 -10.48
N LEU A 11 6.63 13.32 -10.78
CA LEU A 11 5.77 14.17 -9.94
C LEU A 11 4.34 13.64 -9.86
N ARG A 12 3.84 13.02 -10.92
CA ARG A 12 2.53 12.39 -10.93
C ARG A 12 2.52 11.11 -10.08
N GLU A 13 3.53 10.26 -10.17
CA GLU A 13 3.60 9.04 -9.36
C GLU A 13 3.79 9.33 -7.87
N THR A 14 4.52 10.40 -7.52
CA THR A 14 4.69 10.83 -6.12
C THR A 14 3.42 11.42 -5.49
N SER A 15 2.46 11.90 -6.31
CA SER A 15 1.17 12.43 -5.88
C SER A 15 0.01 11.44 -6.05
N ALA A 16 0.27 10.29 -6.68
CA ALA A 16 -0.73 9.26 -6.90
C ALA A 16 -1.08 8.48 -5.62
N LEU A 17 -2.30 7.93 -5.63
CA LEU A 17 -2.76 6.95 -4.64
C LEU A 17 -1.81 5.74 -4.65
N ASN A 18 -1.47 5.24 -3.46
CA ASN A 18 -0.58 4.10 -3.33
C ASN A 18 -1.34 2.81 -2.98
N TRP A 19 -1.77 2.08 -4.01
CA TRP A 19 -2.41 0.78 -3.90
C TRP A 19 -1.54 -0.25 -3.16
N GLY A 20 -0.20 -0.13 -3.24
CA GLY A 20 0.72 -0.92 -2.44
C GLY A 20 0.62 -0.60 -0.95
N ALA A 21 0.44 0.66 -0.58
CA ALA A 21 0.20 1.06 0.81
C ALA A 21 -1.15 0.57 1.33
N LEU A 22 -2.16 0.37 0.47
CA LEU A 22 -3.45 -0.21 0.85
C LEU A 22 -3.37 -1.73 1.02
N GLY A 23 -2.88 -2.45 0.01
CA GLY A 23 -2.87 -3.91 0.01
C GLY A 23 -1.69 -4.55 0.77
N LEU A 24 -0.59 -3.80 0.96
CA LEU A 24 0.65 -4.25 1.59
C LEU A 24 1.17 -3.24 2.63
N THR A 25 0.26 -2.64 3.42
CA THR A 25 0.58 -1.55 4.36
C THR A 25 1.81 -1.82 5.22
N GLY A 26 1.91 -3.00 5.84
CA GLY A 26 3.05 -3.36 6.69
C GLY A 26 4.40 -3.34 5.95
N ILE A 27 4.46 -3.96 4.76
CA ILE A 27 5.68 -4.01 3.94
C ILE A 27 6.03 -2.60 3.44
N TRP A 28 5.01 -1.85 3.03
CA TRP A 28 5.18 -0.48 2.56
C TRP A 28 5.72 0.45 3.67
N LEU A 29 5.18 0.35 4.90
CA LEU A 29 5.64 1.12 6.05
C LEU A 29 7.09 0.79 6.42
N LEU A 30 7.42 -0.51 6.43
CA LEU A 30 8.79 -0.98 6.68
C LEU A 30 9.77 -0.41 5.63
N ARG A 31 9.41 -0.51 4.35
CA ARG A 31 10.25 -0.05 3.23
C ARG A 31 10.54 1.45 3.30
N ASN A 32 9.55 2.25 3.69
CA ASN A 32 9.68 3.71 3.78
C ASN A 32 10.19 4.20 5.14
N GLY A 33 10.55 3.29 6.05
CA GLY A 33 11.15 3.63 7.34
C GLY A 33 10.18 4.18 8.38
N PHE A 34 8.87 3.98 8.19
CA PHE A 34 7.83 4.39 9.14
C PHE A 34 7.67 3.36 10.26
N LEU A 35 8.75 3.09 11.01
CA LEU A 35 8.79 2.01 12.01
C LEU A 35 7.78 2.19 13.15
N PHE A 36 7.56 3.43 13.61
CA PHE A 36 6.55 3.69 14.64
C PHE A 36 5.13 3.40 14.13
N SER A 37 4.80 3.90 12.94
CA SER A 37 3.51 3.62 12.29
C SER A 37 3.34 2.13 11.99
N LEU A 38 4.43 1.41 11.66
CA LEU A 38 4.43 -0.03 11.49
C LEU A 38 4.06 -0.75 12.79
N VAL A 39 4.67 -0.38 13.92
CA VAL A 39 4.32 -0.97 15.23
C VAL A 39 2.86 -0.70 15.56
N LEU A 40 2.39 0.54 15.40
CA LEU A 40 0.97 0.87 15.59
C LEU A 40 0.05 0.05 14.68
N TYR A 41 0.41 -0.10 13.41
CA TYR A 41 -0.33 -0.92 12.45
C TYR A 41 -0.39 -2.38 12.90
N LEU A 42 0.73 -2.99 13.33
CA LEU A 42 0.77 -4.38 13.77
C LEU A 42 -0.03 -4.62 15.05
N VAL A 43 0.04 -3.69 16.01
CA VAL A 43 -0.77 -3.72 17.24
C VAL A 43 -2.26 -3.60 16.89
N ALA A 44 -2.63 -2.63 16.05
CA ALA A 44 -4.00 -2.47 15.58
C ALA A 44 -4.46 -3.73 14.82
N LEU A 45 -3.63 -4.30 13.95
CA LEU A 45 -3.99 -5.50 13.19
C LEU A 45 -4.30 -6.69 14.11
N ARG A 46 -3.57 -6.83 15.22
CA ARG A 46 -3.74 -7.94 16.17
C ARG A 46 -4.93 -7.76 17.11
N TYR A 47 -5.13 -6.54 17.62
CA TYR A 47 -6.06 -6.27 18.72
C TYR A 47 -7.29 -5.45 18.32
N PHE A 48 -7.20 -4.66 17.24
CA PHE A 48 -8.28 -3.79 16.78
C PHE A 48 -8.25 -3.62 15.24
N TRP A 49 -8.60 -4.71 14.54
CA TRP A 49 -8.49 -4.82 13.09
C TRP A 49 -9.13 -3.66 12.29
N PRO A 50 -10.25 -3.02 12.70
CA PRO A 50 -10.80 -1.90 11.96
C PRO A 50 -9.86 -0.69 11.92
N ALA A 51 -9.11 -0.43 13.01
CA ALA A 51 -8.13 0.65 13.01
C ALA A 51 -6.94 0.36 12.09
N ALA A 52 -6.54 -0.90 11.92
CA ALA A 52 -5.49 -1.27 10.97
C ALA A 52 -5.91 -0.89 9.54
N ILE A 53 -7.18 -1.12 9.18
CA ILE A 53 -7.73 -0.72 7.88
C ILE A 53 -7.72 0.80 7.72
N LEU A 54 -8.10 1.57 8.76
CA LEU A 54 -8.02 3.03 8.72
C LEU A 54 -6.59 3.52 8.46
N ILE A 55 -5.60 2.90 9.11
CA ILE A 55 -4.19 3.20 8.88
C ILE A 55 -3.82 2.92 7.42
N SER A 56 -4.22 1.77 6.87
CA SER A 56 -4.01 1.42 5.46
C SER A 56 -4.59 2.48 4.51
N PHE A 57 -5.80 2.98 4.78
CA PHE A 57 -6.40 4.06 3.98
C PHE A 57 -5.66 5.39 4.10
N LEU A 58 -5.20 5.77 5.29
CA LEU A 58 -4.42 7.00 5.47
C LEU A 58 -3.15 6.99 4.61
N PHE A 59 -2.45 5.85 4.58
CA PHE A 59 -1.26 5.68 3.74
C PHE A 59 -1.59 5.44 2.26
N PHE A 60 -2.76 4.91 1.92
CA PHE A 60 -3.22 4.86 0.54
C PHE A 60 -3.38 6.25 -0.08
N PHE A 61 -4.03 7.17 0.64
CA PHE A 61 -4.31 8.52 0.12
C PHE A 61 -3.11 9.46 0.22
N LYS A 62 -2.35 9.41 1.32
CA LYS A 62 -1.31 10.40 1.63
C LYS A 62 0.08 9.79 1.75
N GLY A 63 0.22 8.47 1.66
CA GLY A 63 1.48 7.78 1.91
C GLY A 63 2.57 8.16 0.93
N SER A 64 2.29 8.30 -0.37
CA SER A 64 3.30 8.70 -1.37
C SER A 64 3.90 10.08 -1.03
N ALA A 65 3.04 11.09 -0.84
CA ALA A 65 3.47 12.44 -0.48
C ALA A 65 4.22 12.47 0.87
N TRP A 66 3.73 11.71 1.86
CA TRP A 66 4.37 11.64 3.17
C TRP A 66 5.72 10.91 3.11
N SER A 67 5.82 9.83 2.35
CA SER A 67 7.06 9.10 2.16
C SER A 67 8.10 9.90 1.40
N TRP A 68 7.69 10.76 0.47
CA TRP A 68 8.62 11.67 -0.19
C TRP A 68 9.17 12.71 0.78
N GLY A 69 8.28 13.41 1.51
CA GLY A 69 8.68 14.51 2.39
C GLY A 69 9.35 14.11 3.71
N ASN A 70 9.07 12.91 4.22
CA ASN A 70 9.56 12.44 5.52
C ASN A 70 10.29 11.09 5.48
N GLY A 71 10.32 10.42 4.31
CA GLY A 71 11.02 9.15 4.16
C GLY A 71 12.52 9.38 4.12
N ARG A 72 13.21 9.03 5.20
CA ARG A 72 14.66 9.21 5.35
C ARG A 72 15.51 8.43 4.33
N ARG A 73 14.87 7.63 3.47
CA ARG A 73 15.52 6.72 2.51
C ARG A 73 15.79 7.39 1.15
N TRP A 74 14.93 8.29 0.71
CA TRP A 74 14.90 8.72 -0.69
C TRP A 74 15.74 9.98 -0.88
N LYS A 75 16.73 9.91 -1.78
CA LYS A 75 17.59 11.04 -2.17
C LYS A 75 17.28 11.55 -3.57
N ASP A 76 16.61 10.72 -4.36
CA ASP A 76 16.26 10.98 -5.75
C ASP A 76 14.77 10.72 -5.97
N ILE A 77 14.13 11.61 -6.73
CA ILE A 77 12.70 11.55 -7.01
C ILE A 77 12.38 10.47 -8.04
N GLU A 78 13.30 10.18 -8.95
CA GLU A 78 13.11 9.14 -9.96
C GLU A 78 13.14 7.75 -9.30
N GLU A 79 14.13 7.50 -8.43
CA GLU A 79 14.20 6.26 -7.64
C GLU A 79 12.93 6.06 -6.78
N PHE A 80 12.44 7.15 -6.19
CA PHE A 80 11.21 7.10 -5.40
C PHE A 80 9.97 6.82 -6.26
N ALA A 81 9.85 7.49 -7.41
CA ALA A 81 8.75 7.31 -8.34
C ALA A 81 8.70 5.88 -8.90
N ASP A 82 9.84 5.31 -9.29
CA ASP A 82 9.93 3.91 -9.73
C ASP A 82 9.49 2.94 -8.63
N SER A 83 9.90 3.21 -7.39
CA SER A 83 9.43 2.43 -6.25
C SER A 83 7.93 2.59 -6.02
N GLN A 84 7.36 3.79 -6.17
CA GLN A 84 5.91 3.98 -6.02
C GLN A 84 5.15 3.24 -7.12
N TYR A 85 5.63 3.31 -8.36
CA TYR A 85 5.05 2.61 -9.51
C TYR A 85 5.03 1.09 -9.27
N PHE A 86 6.16 0.50 -8.87
CA PHE A 86 6.26 -0.93 -8.58
C PHE A 86 5.30 -1.37 -7.47
N PHE A 87 5.26 -0.65 -6.35
CA PHE A 87 4.34 -0.95 -5.26
C PHE A 87 2.87 -0.75 -5.66
N ASN A 88 2.57 0.25 -6.49
CA ASN A 88 1.24 0.47 -7.03
C ASN A 88 0.78 -0.69 -7.90
N PHE A 89 1.65 -1.16 -8.78
CA PHE A 89 1.36 -2.29 -9.66
C PHE A 89 1.10 -3.57 -8.85
N ILE A 90 2.00 -3.92 -7.93
CA ILE A 90 1.84 -5.09 -7.07
C ILE A 90 0.59 -4.99 -6.19
N GLY A 91 0.35 -3.81 -5.60
CA GLY A 91 -0.81 -3.58 -4.75
C GLY A 91 -2.14 -3.83 -5.46
N LYS A 92 -2.27 -3.37 -6.71
CA LYS A 92 -3.46 -3.63 -7.54
C LYS A 92 -3.67 -5.12 -7.82
N ILE A 93 -2.60 -5.84 -8.18
CA ILE A 93 -2.67 -7.29 -8.44
C ILE A 93 -3.12 -8.05 -7.19
N LEU A 94 -2.51 -7.74 -6.04
CA LEU A 94 -2.85 -8.41 -4.79
C LEU A 94 -4.27 -8.11 -4.32
N LEU A 95 -4.74 -6.86 -4.46
CA LEU A 95 -6.13 -6.53 -4.18
C LEU A 95 -7.10 -7.29 -5.09
N GLY A 96 -6.74 -7.46 -6.37
CA GLY A 96 -7.50 -8.31 -7.30
C GLY A 96 -7.62 -9.74 -6.80
N PHE A 97 -6.52 -10.35 -6.36
CA PHE A 97 -6.53 -11.70 -5.78
C PHE A 97 -7.32 -11.79 -4.48
N GLN A 98 -7.17 -10.81 -3.59
CA GLN A 98 -7.92 -10.77 -2.32
C GLN A 98 -9.44 -10.69 -2.56
N LEU A 99 -9.86 -9.85 -3.51
CA LEU A 99 -11.26 -9.72 -3.86
C LEU A 99 -11.81 -11.00 -4.50
N ALA A 100 -11.06 -11.59 -5.45
CA ALA A 100 -11.45 -12.85 -6.08
C ALA A 100 -11.58 -13.98 -5.06
N PHE A 101 -10.63 -14.07 -4.12
CA PHE A 101 -10.68 -15.04 -3.03
C PHE A 101 -11.87 -14.81 -2.10
N ALA A 102 -12.15 -13.57 -1.71
CA ALA A 102 -13.29 -13.23 -0.87
C ALA A 102 -14.63 -13.60 -1.54
N ILE A 103 -14.78 -13.32 -2.84
CA ILE A 103 -15.95 -13.70 -3.63
C ILE A 103 -16.09 -15.22 -3.70
N ALA A 104 -15.00 -15.94 -3.98
CA ALA A 104 -15.01 -17.40 -4.03
C ALA A 104 -15.38 -18.02 -2.68
N ALA A 105 -14.81 -17.50 -1.58
CA ALA A 105 -15.13 -17.94 -0.23
C ALA A 105 -16.60 -17.67 0.12
N LEU A 106 -17.12 -16.50 -0.24
CA LEU A 106 -18.53 -16.15 -0.05
C LEU A 106 -19.45 -17.06 -0.86
N TYR A 107 -19.12 -17.33 -2.13
CA TYR A 107 -19.88 -18.25 -2.97
C TYR A 107 -19.96 -19.64 -2.36
N LEU A 108 -18.81 -20.21 -1.95
CA LEU A 108 -18.74 -21.52 -1.31
C LEU A 108 -19.53 -21.57 0.01
N TRP A 109 -19.51 -20.49 0.79
CA TRP A 109 -20.30 -20.38 2.03
C TRP A 109 -21.81 -20.37 1.75
N LEU A 110 -22.24 -19.73 0.66
CA LEU A 110 -23.65 -19.60 0.30
C LEU A 110 -24.21 -20.83 -0.43
N THR A 111 -23.37 -21.67 -1.02
CA THR A 111 -23.78 -22.93 -1.65
C THR A 111 -23.78 -24.08 -0.63
N PRO A 112 -24.95 -24.52 -0.12
CA PRO A 112 -25.00 -25.68 0.76
C PRO A 112 -24.51 -26.94 0.02
N ALA A 113 -23.82 -27.83 0.74
CA ALA A 113 -23.39 -29.11 0.20
C ALA A 113 -24.61 -29.92 -0.26
N PRO A 114 -24.52 -30.66 -1.38
CA PRO A 114 -25.60 -31.54 -1.81
C PRO A 114 -25.88 -32.58 -0.72
N THR A 115 -27.06 -32.53 -0.12
CA THR A 115 -27.54 -33.56 0.80
C THR A 115 -27.91 -34.79 -0.02
N HIS A 116 -27.05 -35.81 0.03
CA HIS A 116 -27.33 -37.15 -0.48
C HIS A 116 -28.07 -37.98 0.57
#